data_AF-A0A955L4R5-F1
#
_entry.id   AF-A0A955L4R5-F1
#
_cell.length_a   1.000
_cell.length_b   1.000
_cell.length_c   1.000
_cell.angle_alpha   90.00
_cell.angle_beta   90.00
_cell.angle_gamma   90.00
#
_symmetry.space_group_name_H-M   'P 1'
#
loop_
_entity.id
_entity.type
_entity.pdbx_description
1 polymer ?
#
loop_
_entity_poly.entity_id
_entity_poly.type
_entity_poly.pdbx_seq_one_letter_code
_entity_poly.pdbx_strand_id
1 'polypeptide(L)'
;MILEEIKTEFDDIVAIYNNDVFKDRNKDLLHEYSDRFTKLYKEIGPHCSETYGYRTMHDDKAASAIKARIARGLMETEKMTWNKAESLAAASQEYTDFLQERVFYYESWDSVDHLRNTIKQYIINIGLKISSMP
;
A
#
# COMPACT_ATOMS: atom_id res chain seq x y z
N MET A 1 -14.69 5.78 -2.39
CA MET A 1 -13.73 6.78 -2.89
C MET A 1 -12.59 6.06 -3.56
N ILE A 2 -12.11 6.60 -4.68
CA ILE A 2 -10.84 6.17 -5.26
C ILE A 2 -9.67 6.68 -4.37
N LEU A 3 -8.50 6.05 -4.47
CA LEU A 3 -7.37 6.36 -3.58
C LEU A 3 -6.94 7.83 -3.63
N GLU A 4 -6.99 8.45 -4.81
CA GLU A 4 -6.68 9.88 -4.99
C GLU A 4 -7.63 10.81 -4.24
N GLU A 5 -8.92 10.48 -4.19
CA GLU A 5 -9.90 11.24 -3.41
C GLU A 5 -9.61 11.12 -1.92
N ILE A 6 -9.25 9.92 -1.43
CA ILE A 6 -8.90 9.67 -0.03
C ILE A 6 -7.66 10.49 0.36
N LYS A 7 -6.64 10.50 -0.52
CA LYS A 7 -5.42 11.28 -0.31
C LYS A 7 -5.73 12.78 -0.29
N THR A 8 -6.52 13.27 -1.24
CA THR A 8 -6.90 14.69 -1.31
C THR A 8 -7.69 15.11 -0.07
N GLU A 9 -8.70 14.34 0.34
CA GLU A 9 -9.46 14.63 1.56
C GLU A 9 -8.57 14.58 2.81
N PHE A 10 -7.62 13.65 2.88
CA PHE A 10 -6.64 13.60 3.96
C PHE A 10 -5.78 14.87 4.01
N ASP A 11 -5.20 15.29 2.87
CA ASP A 11 -4.36 16.48 2.78
C ASP A 11 -5.13 17.74 3.18
N ASP A 12 -6.39 17.87 2.74
CA ASP A 12 -7.29 18.96 3.10
C ASP A 12 -7.59 18.98 4.60
N ILE A 13 -7.96 17.84 5.20
CA ILE A 13 -8.21 17.75 6.64
C ILE A 13 -6.97 18.13 7.43
N VAL A 14 -5.79 17.63 7.04
CA VAL A 14 -4.53 17.91 7.73
C VAL A 14 -4.16 19.39 7.65
N ALA A 15 -4.35 20.01 6.49
CA ALA A 15 -4.07 21.44 6.31
C ALA A 15 -4.94 22.30 7.24
N ILE A 16 -6.24 21.98 7.36
CA ILE A 16 -7.16 22.73 8.22
C ILE A 16 -6.87 22.41 9.71
N TYR A 17 -6.73 21.12 10.05
CA TYR A 17 -6.41 20.68 11.42
C TYR A 17 -5.15 21.33 11.98
N ASN A 18 -4.08 21.40 11.18
CA ASN A 18 -2.83 22.04 11.60
C ASN A 18 -2.93 23.57 11.70
N ASN A 19 -3.86 24.21 11.00
CA ASN A 19 -4.10 25.65 11.11
C ASN A 19 -4.99 26.01 12.31
N ASP A 20 -6.01 25.19 12.60
CA ASP A 20 -7.03 25.47 13.62
C ASP A 20 -6.60 25.04 15.03
N VAL A 21 -5.98 23.88 15.18
CA VAL A 21 -5.74 23.26 16.50
C VAL A 21 -4.55 23.88 17.24
N PHE A 22 -3.70 24.66 16.57
CA PHE A 22 -2.69 25.47 17.29
C PHE A 22 -3.30 26.66 18.05
N LYS A 23 -4.57 27.00 17.81
CA LYS A 23 -5.20 28.19 18.39
C LYS A 23 -6.29 27.89 19.41
N ASP A 24 -7.01 26.78 19.30
CA ASP A 24 -8.16 26.52 20.17
C ASP A 24 -8.16 25.15 20.88
N ARG A 25 -8.47 25.19 22.18
CA ARG A 25 -8.82 24.03 23.01
C ARG A 25 -10.30 23.68 22.84
N ASN A 26 -10.80 23.64 21.61
CA ASN A 26 -12.19 23.26 21.35
C ASN A 26 -12.33 21.73 21.25
N LYS A 27 -12.93 21.12 22.27
CA LYS A 27 -13.10 19.67 22.35
C LYS A 27 -14.05 19.12 21.29
N ASP A 28 -15.13 19.85 20.96
CA ASP A 28 -16.10 19.44 19.95
C ASP A 28 -15.47 19.43 18.55
N LEU A 29 -14.64 20.42 18.25
CA LEU A 29 -13.88 20.48 17.00
C LEU A 29 -12.87 19.31 16.88
N LEU A 30 -12.22 18.93 17.98
CA LEU A 30 -11.34 17.76 18.01
C LEU A 30 -12.13 16.46 17.77
N HIS A 31 -13.35 16.34 18.30
CA HIS A 31 -14.22 15.20 18.01
C HIS A 31 -14.60 15.14 16.53
N GLU A 32 -14.95 16.28 15.91
CA GLU A 32 -15.24 16.34 14.47
C GLU A 32 -14.06 15.85 13.62
N TYR A 33 -12.84 16.33 13.91
CA TYR A 33 -11.65 15.87 13.21
C TYR A 33 -11.37 14.38 13.44
N SER A 34 -11.54 13.89 14.67
CA SER A 34 -11.42 12.46 14.99
C SER A 34 -12.38 11.60 14.15
N ASP A 35 -13.63 12.04 14.00
CA ASP A 35 -14.63 11.32 13.21
C ASP A 35 -14.30 11.33 11.72
N ARG A 36 -13.84 12.46 11.18
CA ARG A 36 -13.39 12.56 9.79
C ARG A 36 -12.19 11.66 9.49
N PHE A 37 -11.16 11.66 10.33
CA PHE A 37 -10.03 10.74 10.17
C PHE A 37 -10.45 9.27 10.35
N THR A 38 -11.36 8.98 11.28
CA THR A 38 -11.89 7.62 11.46
C THR A 38 -12.66 7.14 10.23
N LYS A 39 -13.41 8.02 9.58
CA LYS A 39 -14.08 7.73 8.30
C LYS A 39 -13.06 7.39 7.22
N LEU A 40 -12.05 8.23 7.02
CA LEU A 40 -10.96 7.97 6.05
C LEU A 40 -10.22 6.66 6.34
N TYR A 41 -9.97 6.36 7.62
CA TYR A 41 -9.32 5.11 8.02
C TYR A 41 -10.12 3.87 7.63
N LYS A 42 -11.45 3.95 7.66
CA LYS A 42 -12.33 2.87 7.19
C LYS A 42 -12.32 2.79 5.67
N GLU A 43 -12.35 3.93 4.98
CA GLU A 43 -12.41 4.00 3.52
C GLU A 43 -11.10 3.55 2.83
N ILE A 44 -9.94 3.76 3.45
CA ILE A 44 -8.66 3.24 2.95
C ILE A 44 -8.48 1.74 3.20
N GLY A 45 -9.23 1.16 4.13
CA GLY A 45 -9.12 -0.25 4.53
C GLY A 45 -9.20 -1.26 3.37
N PRO A 46 -10.20 -1.16 2.48
CA PRO A 46 -10.30 -2.02 1.29
C PRO A 46 -9.09 -1.90 0.36
N HIS A 47 -8.60 -0.68 0.10
CA HIS A 47 -7.43 -0.43 -0.75
C HIS A 47 -6.16 -1.06 -0.19
N CYS A 48 -5.98 -1.01 1.13
CA CYS A 48 -4.92 -1.77 1.81
C CYS A 48 -5.04 -3.27 1.54
N SER A 49 -6.20 -3.86 1.78
CA SER A 49 -6.39 -5.31 1.61
C SER A 49 -6.14 -5.77 0.17
N GLU A 50 -6.59 -4.98 -0.80
CA GLU A 50 -6.40 -5.25 -2.22
C GLU A 50 -4.93 -5.18 -2.63
N THR A 51 -4.25 -4.07 -2.32
CA THR A 51 -2.81 -3.91 -2.63
C THR A 51 -1.94 -4.93 -1.90
N TYR A 52 -2.27 -5.30 -0.67
CA TYR A 52 -1.62 -6.40 0.04
C TYR A 52 -1.82 -7.74 -0.70
N GLY A 53 -3.02 -8.01 -1.20
CA GLY A 53 -3.31 -9.19 -2.01
C GLY A 53 -2.47 -9.25 -3.28
N TYR A 54 -2.35 -8.15 -4.01
CA TYR A 54 -1.48 -8.11 -5.19
C TYR A 54 0.00 -8.29 -4.84
N ARG A 55 0.46 -7.68 -3.74
CA ARG A 55 1.81 -7.87 -3.23
C ARG A 55 2.11 -9.33 -2.91
N THR A 56 1.19 -10.06 -2.28
CA THR A 56 1.41 -11.49 -1.97
C THR A 56 1.39 -12.38 -3.20
N MET A 57 0.60 -12.05 -4.22
CA MET A 57 0.62 -12.74 -5.51
C MET A 57 1.93 -12.54 -6.30
N HIS A 58 2.70 -11.51 -5.95
CA HIS A 58 3.97 -11.17 -6.60
C HIS A 58 5.16 -11.30 -5.65
N ASP A 59 5.08 -12.18 -4.65
CA ASP A 59 6.18 -12.41 -3.72
C ASP A 59 7.37 -13.17 -4.37
N ASP A 60 8.44 -13.37 -3.60
CA ASP A 60 9.65 -14.06 -4.08
C ASP A 60 9.39 -15.52 -4.48
N LYS A 61 8.37 -16.15 -3.89
CA LYS A 61 7.98 -17.51 -4.24
C LYS A 61 7.29 -17.51 -5.60
N ALA A 62 6.39 -16.57 -5.85
CA ALA A 62 5.76 -16.40 -7.15
C ALA A 62 6.78 -16.07 -8.24
N ALA A 63 7.77 -15.20 -7.96
CA ALA A 63 8.88 -14.90 -8.86
C ALA A 63 9.70 -16.16 -9.20
N SER A 64 10.00 -16.99 -8.19
CA SER A 64 10.72 -18.25 -8.40
C SER A 64 9.89 -19.25 -9.21
N ALA A 65 8.58 -19.31 -8.95
CA ALA A 65 7.67 -20.23 -9.64
C ALA A 65 7.50 -19.88 -11.13
N ILE A 66 7.32 -18.61 -11.46
CA ILE A 66 7.18 -18.18 -12.87
C ILE A 66 8.47 -18.42 -13.65
N LYS A 67 9.64 -18.09 -13.07
CA LYS A 67 10.95 -18.38 -13.68
C LYS A 67 11.11 -19.88 -13.96
N ALA A 68 10.77 -20.73 -12.98
CA ALA A 68 10.83 -22.18 -13.13
C ALA A 68 9.82 -22.73 -14.15
N ARG A 69 8.65 -22.10 -14.30
CA ARG A 69 7.65 -22.47 -15.32
C ARG A 69 8.16 -22.18 -16.73
N ILE A 70 8.72 -20.99 -16.95
CA ILE A 70 9.31 -20.59 -18.22
C ILE A 70 10.48 -21.52 -18.57
N ALA A 71 11.38 -21.77 -17.62
CA ALA A 71 12.50 -22.68 -17.80
C ALA A 71 12.05 -24.10 -18.19
N ARG A 72 11.00 -24.64 -17.55
CA ARG A 72 10.43 -25.94 -17.93
C ARG A 72 9.91 -25.96 -19.36
N GLY A 73 9.16 -24.94 -19.77
CA GLY A 73 8.69 -24.81 -21.15
C GLY A 73 9.84 -24.84 -22.16
N LEU A 74 10.91 -24.07 -21.90
CA LEU A 74 12.10 -24.04 -22.76
C LEU A 74 12.83 -25.39 -22.85
N MET A 75 12.89 -26.14 -21.74
CA MET A 75 13.46 -27.50 -21.76
C MET A 75 12.67 -28.45 -22.63
N GLU A 76 11.34 -28.39 -22.57
CA GLU A 76 10.45 -29.25 -23.33
C GLU A 76 10.47 -28.93 -24.83
N THR A 77 10.52 -27.65 -25.20
CA THR A 77 10.47 -27.21 -26.59
C THR A 77 11.82 -27.26 -27.30
N GLU A 78 12.90 -26.83 -26.65
CA GLU A 78 14.22 -26.66 -27.27
C GLU A 78 15.24 -27.73 -26.85
N LYS A 79 14.82 -28.71 -26.03
CA LYS A 79 15.67 -29.83 -25.55
C LYS A 79 17.01 -29.36 -24.97
N MET A 80 16.97 -28.31 -24.15
CA MET A 80 18.15 -27.75 -23.50
C MET A 80 18.31 -28.21 -22.04
N THR A 81 19.50 -28.01 -21.47
CA THR A 81 19.76 -28.30 -20.06
C THR A 81 19.06 -27.28 -19.14
N TRP A 82 18.74 -27.70 -17.90
CA TRP A 82 18.10 -26.83 -16.90
C TRP A 82 18.85 -25.50 -16.73
N ASN A 83 20.17 -25.53 -16.56
CA ASN A 83 20.97 -24.31 -16.34
C ASN A 83 20.85 -23.30 -17.49
N LYS A 84 20.79 -23.80 -18.74
CA LYS A 84 20.61 -22.93 -19.92
C LYS A 84 19.18 -22.39 -19.97
N ALA A 85 18.19 -23.23 -19.71
CA ALA A 85 16.78 -22.83 -19.67
C ALA A 85 16.50 -21.80 -18.58
N GLU A 86 17.08 -21.98 -17.39
CA GLU A 86 16.92 -21.06 -16.27
C GLU A 86 17.56 -19.69 -16.57
N SER A 87 18.72 -19.68 -17.22
CA SER A 87 19.39 -18.44 -17.63
C SER A 87 18.57 -17.68 -18.66
N LEU A 88 17.97 -18.37 -19.63
CA LEU A 88 17.09 -17.77 -20.63
C LEU A 88 15.76 -17.32 -20.03
N ALA A 89 15.18 -18.09 -19.11
CA ALA A 89 14.00 -17.70 -18.36
C ALA A 89 14.24 -16.42 -17.55
N ALA A 90 15.41 -16.30 -16.90
CA ALA A 90 15.81 -15.09 -16.18
C ALA A 90 15.92 -13.85 -17.09
N ALA A 91 16.24 -14.04 -18.36
CA ALA A 91 16.36 -12.97 -19.36
C ALA A 91 15.08 -12.78 -20.19
N SER A 92 14.01 -13.55 -19.90
CA SER A 92 12.78 -13.50 -20.69
C SER A 92 11.98 -12.23 -20.38
N GLN A 93 11.22 -11.76 -21.38
CA GLN A 93 10.31 -10.63 -21.20
C GLN A 93 9.23 -10.96 -20.15
N GLU A 94 8.63 -12.15 -20.19
CA GLU A 94 7.60 -12.58 -19.22
C GLU A 94 8.10 -12.49 -17.77
N TYR A 95 9.34 -12.94 -17.50
CA TYR A 95 9.90 -12.82 -16.15
C TYR A 95 10.23 -11.38 -15.78
N THR A 96 10.70 -10.59 -16.74
CA THR A 96 11.02 -9.17 -16.54
C THR A 96 9.77 -8.36 -16.21
N ASP A 97 8.68 -8.58 -16.95
CA ASP A 97 7.38 -7.93 -16.72
C ASP A 97 6.84 -8.27 -15.33
N PHE A 98 6.91 -9.55 -14.94
CA PHE A 98 6.54 -9.98 -13.59
C PHE A 98 7.34 -9.28 -12.49
N LEU A 99 8.65 -9.08 -12.68
CA LEU A 99 9.48 -8.37 -11.71
C LEU A 99 9.11 -6.87 -11.63
N GLN A 100 8.73 -6.25 -12.74
CA GLN A 100 8.26 -4.87 -12.76
C GLN A 100 6.92 -4.72 -12.03
N GLU A 101 5.96 -5.60 -12.32
CA GLU A 101 4.68 -5.67 -11.63
C GLU A 101 4.88 -5.88 -10.12
N ARG A 102 5.80 -6.78 -9.74
CA ARG A 102 6.18 -6.98 -8.34
C ARG A 102 6.63 -5.68 -7.68
N VAL A 103 7.56 -4.94 -8.29
CA VAL A 103 8.03 -3.65 -7.73
C VAL A 103 6.85 -2.69 -7.56
N PHE A 104 6.03 -2.55 -8.59
CA PHE A 104 4.85 -1.69 -8.57
C PHE A 104 3.89 -2.05 -7.42
N TYR A 105 3.56 -3.33 -7.22
CA TYR A 105 2.64 -3.75 -6.16
C TYR A 105 3.22 -3.60 -4.76
N TYR A 106 4.53 -3.79 -4.59
CA TYR A 106 5.20 -3.52 -3.31
C TYR A 106 5.17 -2.03 -2.97
N GLU A 107 5.56 -1.16 -3.90
CA GLU A 107 5.54 0.29 -3.71
C GLU A 107 4.12 0.83 -3.49
N SER A 108 3.13 0.26 -4.19
CA SER A 108 1.72 0.59 -4.01
C SER A 108 1.23 0.21 -2.62
N TRP A 109 1.52 -1.01 -2.15
CA TRP A 109 1.17 -1.44 -0.80
C TRP A 109 1.81 -0.55 0.26
N ASP A 110 3.12 -0.29 0.15
CA ASP A 110 3.86 0.53 1.12
C ASP A 110 3.29 1.95 1.19
N SER A 111 2.91 2.53 0.04
CA SER A 111 2.29 3.86 -0.03
C SER A 111 0.92 3.91 0.64
N VAL A 112 0.05 2.94 0.36
CA VAL A 112 -1.31 2.87 0.94
C VAL A 112 -1.25 2.55 2.44
N ASP A 113 -0.39 1.62 2.86
CA ASP A 113 -0.18 1.29 4.27
C ASP A 113 0.40 2.49 5.04
N HIS A 114 1.34 3.22 4.45
CA HIS A 114 1.87 4.44 5.03
C HIS A 114 0.79 5.50 5.26
N LEU A 115 -0.06 5.76 4.26
CA LEU A 115 -1.18 6.71 4.40
C LEU A 115 -2.16 6.25 5.50
N ARG A 116 -2.52 4.97 5.52
CA ARG A 116 -3.40 4.40 6.54
C ARG A 116 -2.83 4.54 7.95
N ASN A 117 -1.55 4.24 8.12
CA ASN A 117 -0.85 4.37 9.38
C ASN A 117 -0.76 5.84 9.81
N THR A 118 -0.56 6.76 8.87
CA THR A 118 -0.54 8.20 9.16
C THR A 118 -1.90 8.69 9.64
N ILE A 119 -3.00 8.32 8.97
CA ILE A 119 -4.37 8.62 9.43
C ILE A 119 -4.59 8.09 10.86
N LYS A 120 -4.17 6.84 11.13
CA LYS A 120 -4.26 6.25 12.47
C LYS A 120 -3.53 7.06 13.54
N GLN A 121 -2.35 7.60 13.22
CA GLN A 121 -1.62 8.46 14.16
C GLN A 121 -2.39 9.76 14.46
N TYR A 122 -3.05 10.37 13.49
CA TYR A 122 -3.91 11.54 13.76
C TYR A 122 -5.05 11.20 14.72
N ILE A 123 -5.73 10.08 14.51
CA ILE A 123 -6.80 9.60 15.42
C ILE A 123 -6.26 9.44 16.85
N ILE A 124 -5.11 8.78 17.01
CA ILE A 124 -4.48 8.57 18.33
C ILE A 124 -4.11 9.90 18.97
N ASN A 125 -3.45 10.79 18.24
CA ASN A 125 -2.99 12.08 18.74
C ASN A 125 -4.15 12.98 19.17
N ILE A 126 -5.25 12.97 18.40
CA ILE A 126 -6.47 13.69 18.77
C ILE A 126 -7.08 13.11 20.04
N GLY A 127 -7.18 11.79 20.14
CA GLY A 127 -7.66 11.11 21.35
C GLY A 127 -6.87 11.50 22.59
N LEU A 128 -5.53 11.51 22.50
CA LEU A 128 -4.65 11.94 23.59
C LEU A 128 -4.88 13.42 23.97
N LYS A 129 -5.06 14.31 22.99
CA LYS A 129 -5.39 15.72 23.24
C LYS A 129 -6.72 15.85 23.99
N ILE A 130 -7.77 15.19 23.53
CA ILE A 130 -9.09 15.20 24.17
C ILE A 130 -9.02 14.70 25.62
N SER A 131 -8.27 13.62 25.89
CA SER A 131 -8.11 13.06 27.24
C SER A 131 -7.30 13.92 28.20
N SER A 132 -6.47 14.84 27.69
CA SER A 132 -5.64 15.74 28.50
C SER A 132 -6.28 17.11 28.76
N MET A 133 -7.46 17.36 28.19
CA MET A 133 -8.21 18.58 28.43
C MET A 133 -8.94 18.51 29.78
N PRO A 134 -8.92 19.60 30.57
CA PRO A 134 -9.58 19.67 31.87
C PRO A 134 -11.11 19.63 31.78
#